data_AF-A0A538HH77-F1
#
_entry.id   AF-A0A538HH77-F1
#
_cell.length_a   1.000
_cell.length_b   1.000
_cell.length_c   1.000
_cell.angle_alpha   90.00
_cell.angle_beta   90.00
_cell.angle_gamma   90.00
#
_symmetry.space_group_name_H-M   'P 1'
#
loop_
_entity.id
_entity.type
_entity.pdbx_description
1 polymer ?
#
loop_
_entity_poly.entity_id
_entity_poly.type
_entity_poly.pdbx_seq_one_letter_code
_entity_poly.pdbx_strand_id
1 'polypeptide(L)'
;VARAFSRFLYVESCGQCPACKLGAGEVTDHLERIESGAGTDADVQVVGARLRTVTDGNRCYLPVEEQLVVGSLLRTFAEEFAAHLEGASCPSPRDLVAPKVVDIRADGQVVYDERQRAKQPDWSYAEP
;
A
#
# COMPACT_ATOMS: atom_id res chain seq x y z
N VAL A 1 1.95 -0.41 8.68
CA VAL A 1 3.09 -0.62 7.74
C VAL A 1 2.62 -1.13 6.39
N ALA A 2 1.99 -2.30 6.30
CA ALA A 2 1.50 -2.87 5.04
C ALA A 2 0.67 -1.87 4.22
N ARG A 3 -0.32 -1.23 4.87
CA ARG A 3 -1.13 -0.15 4.27
C ARG A 3 -0.29 0.95 3.63
N ALA A 4 0.73 1.45 4.33
CA ALA A 4 1.53 2.59 3.85
C ALA A 4 2.31 2.27 2.57
N PHE A 5 2.93 1.10 2.50
CA PHE A 5 3.66 0.65 1.30
C PHE A 5 2.72 0.28 0.15
N SER A 6 1.62 -0.42 0.46
CA SER A 6 0.55 -0.73 -0.52
C SER A 6 0.01 0.55 -1.15
N ARG A 7 -0.32 1.56 -0.34
CA ARG A 7 -0.78 2.86 -0.82
C ARG A 7 0.28 3.56 -1.69
N PHE A 8 1.54 3.52 -1.29
CA PHE A 8 2.62 4.11 -2.11
C PHE A 8 2.67 3.48 -3.49
N LEU A 9 2.66 2.14 -3.57
CA LEU A 9 2.71 1.41 -4.84
C LEU A 9 1.46 1.69 -5.69
N TYR A 10 0.28 1.76 -5.06
CA TYR A 10 -0.96 2.09 -5.76
C TYR A 10 -0.97 3.51 -6.32
N VAL A 11 -0.56 4.51 -5.52
CA VAL A 11 -0.52 5.93 -5.92
C VAL A 11 0.59 6.22 -6.94
N GLU A 12 1.71 5.51 -6.88
CA GLU A 12 2.82 5.62 -7.84
C GLU A 12 2.67 4.71 -9.06
N SER A 13 1.59 3.92 -9.13
CA SER A 13 1.21 3.19 -10.33
C SER A 13 1.17 4.12 -11.55
N CYS A 14 1.68 3.67 -12.69
CA CYS A 14 1.59 4.41 -13.95
C CYS A 14 0.25 4.20 -14.68
N GLY A 15 -0.63 3.33 -14.17
CA GLY A 15 -1.97 3.09 -14.72
C GLY A 15 -2.03 2.25 -16.00
N GLN A 16 -0.89 1.75 -16.49
CA GLN A 16 -0.82 1.07 -17.79
C GLN A 16 -1.33 -0.38 -17.81
N CYS A 17 -1.61 -0.97 -16.65
CA CYS A 17 -2.19 -2.31 -16.54
C CYS A 17 -3.16 -2.41 -15.36
N PRO A 18 -4.23 -3.22 -15.48
CA PRO A 18 -5.20 -3.40 -14.40
C PRO A 18 -4.60 -4.06 -13.15
N ALA A 19 -3.54 -4.87 -13.32
CA ALA A 19 -2.82 -5.53 -12.23
C ALA A 19 -2.44 -4.58 -11.08
N CYS A 20 -1.70 -3.50 -11.39
CA CYS A 20 -1.36 -2.49 -10.37
C CYS A 20 -2.51 -1.51 -10.11
N LYS A 21 -3.26 -1.11 -11.14
CA LYS A 21 -4.19 0.00 -11.00
C LYS A 21 -5.49 -0.38 -10.30
N LEU A 22 -5.95 -1.61 -10.50
CA LEU A 22 -7.16 -2.14 -9.87
C LEU A 22 -6.78 -3.15 -8.78
N GLY A 23 -5.88 -4.08 -9.08
CA GLY A 23 -5.50 -5.14 -8.14
C GLY A 23 -4.84 -4.62 -6.86
N ALA A 24 -3.76 -3.83 -6.98
CA ALA A 24 -3.13 -3.21 -5.81
C ALA A 24 -4.01 -2.13 -5.15
N GLY A 25 -4.92 -1.51 -5.92
CA GLY A 25 -5.93 -0.60 -5.38
C GLY A 25 -6.87 -1.29 -4.41
N GLU A 26 -7.45 -2.42 -4.82
CA GLU A 26 -8.35 -3.23 -3.97
C GLU A 26 -7.62 -3.74 -2.71
N VAL A 27 -6.36 -4.18 -2.84
CA VAL A 27 -5.53 -4.56 -1.68
C VAL A 27 -5.36 -3.37 -0.72
N THR A 28 -5.05 -2.19 -1.26
CA THR A 28 -4.86 -0.97 -0.46
C THR A 28 -6.13 -0.60 0.30
N ASP A 29 -7.29 -0.61 -0.37
CA ASP A 29 -8.57 -0.23 0.23
C ASP A 29 -8.94 -1.14 1.43
N HIS A 30 -8.72 -2.45 1.30
CA HIS A 30 -8.94 -3.39 2.42
C HIS A 30 -7.94 -3.19 3.57
N LEU A 31 -6.68 -2.90 3.27
CA LEU A 31 -5.69 -2.56 4.29
C LEU A 31 -6.03 -1.24 5.02
N GLU A 32 -6.59 -0.25 4.32
CA GLU A 32 -7.08 1.00 4.93
C GLU A 32 -8.26 0.76 5.86
N ARG A 33 -9.19 -0.12 5.47
CA ARG A 33 -10.30 -0.53 6.35
C ARG A 33 -9.77 -1.20 7.63
N ILE A 34 -8.82 -2.12 7.51
CA ILE A 34 -8.20 -2.80 8.66
C ILE A 34 -7.50 -1.79 9.58
N GLU A 35 -6.69 -0.88 9.03
CA GLU A 35 -5.95 0.11 9.83
C GLU A 35 -6.87 1.12 10.53
N SER A 36 -7.95 1.54 9.87
CA SER A 36 -8.92 2.52 10.40
C SER A 36 -9.92 1.92 11.40
N GLY A 37 -9.87 0.61 11.65
CA GLY A 37 -10.80 -0.08 12.56
C GLY A 37 -12.14 -0.46 11.94
N ALA A 38 -12.32 -0.24 10.64
CA ALA A 38 -13.53 -0.63 9.89
C ALA A 38 -13.42 -2.01 9.21
N GLY A 39 -12.26 -2.67 9.35
CA GLY A 39 -11.95 -3.95 8.72
C GLY A 39 -12.46 -5.14 9.54
N THR A 40 -12.57 -6.27 8.85
CA THR A 40 -13.03 -7.56 9.37
C THR A 40 -12.11 -8.68 8.90
N ASP A 41 -12.30 -9.89 9.41
CA ASP A 41 -11.60 -11.08 8.90
C ASP A 41 -11.79 -11.25 7.38
N ALA A 42 -12.95 -10.87 6.85
CA ALA A 42 -13.23 -10.93 5.42
C ALA A 42 -12.28 -10.02 4.62
N ASP A 43 -11.92 -8.84 5.13
CA ASP A 43 -10.96 -7.95 4.48
C ASP A 43 -9.57 -8.61 4.41
N VAL A 44 -9.13 -9.29 5.48
CA VAL A 44 -7.86 -10.05 5.47
C VAL A 44 -7.89 -11.19 4.45
N GLN A 45 -9.01 -11.91 4.35
CA GLN A 45 -9.17 -12.97 3.35
C GLN A 45 -9.14 -12.42 1.92
N VAL A 46 -9.79 -11.29 1.66
CA VAL A 46 -9.76 -10.65 0.34
C VAL A 46 -8.35 -10.21 -0.01
N VAL A 47 -7.61 -9.57 0.91
CA VAL A 47 -6.21 -9.21 0.68
C VAL A 47 -5.40 -10.46 0.31
N GLY A 48 -5.50 -11.52 1.11
CA GLY A 48 -4.79 -12.77 0.84
C GLY A 48 -5.15 -13.40 -0.52
N ALA A 49 -6.42 -13.32 -0.93
CA ALA A 49 -6.87 -13.81 -2.24
C ALA A 49 -6.36 -12.96 -3.40
N ARG A 50 -6.39 -11.63 -3.25
CA ARG A 50 -5.89 -10.71 -4.27
C ARG A 50 -4.38 -10.81 -4.44
N LEU A 51 -3.62 -10.96 -3.37
CA LEU A 51 -2.17 -11.14 -3.50
C LEU A 51 -1.77 -12.37 -4.33
N ARG A 52 -2.62 -13.40 -4.44
CA ARG A 52 -2.35 -14.56 -5.32
C ARG A 52 -2.55 -14.28 -6.81
N THR A 53 -3.29 -13.22 -7.16
CA THR A 53 -3.71 -12.91 -8.54
C THR A 53 -3.33 -11.50 -9.00
N VAL A 54 -2.83 -10.65 -8.09
CA VAL A 54 -2.49 -9.24 -8.37
C VAL A 54 -1.43 -9.10 -9.47
N THR A 55 -0.61 -10.13 -9.68
CA THR A 55 0.44 -10.15 -10.70
C THR A 55 -0.08 -10.49 -12.10
N ASP A 56 -1.32 -10.96 -12.24
CA ASP A 56 -1.84 -11.46 -13.50
C ASP A 56 -1.94 -10.33 -14.55
N GLY A 57 -1.22 -10.49 -15.66
CA GLY A 57 -1.18 -9.49 -16.74
C GLY A 57 -0.40 -8.23 -16.39
N ASN A 58 0.52 -8.27 -15.41
CA ASN A 58 1.37 -7.13 -15.09
C ASN A 58 2.33 -6.78 -16.24
N ARG A 59 2.53 -5.48 -16.48
CA ARG A 59 3.47 -4.98 -17.49
C ARG A 59 4.84 -4.62 -16.92
N CYS A 60 4.90 -4.35 -15.62
CA CYS A 60 6.12 -4.03 -14.88
C CYS A 60 6.11 -4.77 -13.54
N TYR A 61 7.19 -4.61 -12.76
CA TYR A 61 7.38 -5.35 -11.52
C TYR A 61 6.53 -4.85 -10.34
N LEU A 62 5.88 -3.68 -10.45
CA LEU A 62 5.13 -3.07 -9.33
C LEU A 62 4.10 -4.01 -8.68
N PRO A 63 3.22 -4.74 -9.41
CA PRO A 63 2.32 -5.71 -8.79
C PRO A 63 3.02 -6.89 -8.11
N VAL A 64 4.23 -7.25 -8.57
CA VAL A 64 5.02 -8.30 -7.95
C VAL A 64 5.61 -7.81 -6.64
N GLU A 65 6.08 -6.56 -6.59
CA GLU A 65 6.52 -5.91 -5.35
C GLU A 65 5.39 -5.85 -4.32
N GLU A 66 4.18 -5.45 -4.75
CA GLU A 66 2.97 -5.47 -3.91
C GLU A 66 2.71 -6.86 -3.31
N GLN A 67 2.71 -7.90 -4.15
CA GLN A 67 2.54 -9.29 -3.73
C GLN A 67 3.59 -9.71 -2.68
N LEU A 68 4.86 -9.40 -2.93
CA LEU A 68 5.97 -9.82 -2.07
C LEU A 68 5.96 -9.07 -0.74
N VAL A 69 5.84 -7.75 -0.77
CA VAL A 69 5.89 -6.89 0.41
C VAL A 69 4.69 -7.17 1.31
N VAL A 70 3.47 -7.01 0.82
CA VAL A 70 2.26 -7.19 1.65
C VAL A 70 2.10 -8.66 2.05
N GLY A 71 2.38 -9.59 1.14
CA GLY A 71 2.31 -11.02 1.45
C GLY A 71 3.29 -11.43 2.53
N SER A 72 4.51 -10.89 2.54
CA SER A 72 5.48 -11.17 3.61
C SER A 72 5.01 -10.63 4.97
N LEU A 73 4.43 -9.43 5.00
CA LEU A 73 3.94 -8.79 6.21
C LEU A 73 2.75 -9.55 6.82
N LEU A 74 1.80 -9.98 5.99
CA LEU A 74 0.66 -10.81 6.43
C LEU A 74 1.11 -12.12 7.06
N ARG A 75 2.12 -12.79 6.48
CA ARG A 75 2.63 -14.06 7.01
C ARG A 75 3.44 -13.86 8.28
N THR A 76 4.27 -12.82 8.33
CA THR A 76 5.22 -12.61 9.43
C THR A 76 4.54 -12.02 10.66
N PHE A 77 3.55 -11.15 10.47
CA PHE A 77 2.91 -10.37 11.53
C PHE A 77 1.42 -10.69 11.68
N ALA A 78 1.02 -11.95 11.46
CA ALA A 78 -0.38 -12.37 11.50
C ALA A 78 -1.10 -11.95 12.80
N GLU A 79 -0.41 -12.05 13.94
CA GLU A 79 -0.94 -11.62 15.25
C GLU A 79 -1.20 -10.12 15.32
N GLU A 80 -0.38 -9.28 14.67
CA GLU A 80 -0.64 -7.84 14.61
C GLU A 80 -1.87 -7.52 13.76
N PHE A 81 -2.12 -8.25 12.67
CA PHE A 81 -3.35 -8.10 11.89
C PHE A 81 -4.58 -8.49 12.73
N ALA A 82 -4.51 -9.59 13.49
CA ALA A 82 -5.59 -10.00 14.40
C ALA A 82 -5.88 -8.92 15.46
N ALA A 83 -4.85 -8.33 16.05
CA ALA A 83 -5.01 -7.27 17.04
C ALA A 83 -5.72 -6.01 16.49
N HIS A 84 -5.54 -5.67 15.21
CA HIS A 84 -6.28 -4.57 14.57
C HIS A 84 -7.79 -4.86 14.51
N LEU A 85 -8.16 -6.12 14.26
CA LEU A 85 -9.56 -6.55 14.13
C LEU A 85 -10.24 -6.63 15.49
N GLU A 86 -9.59 -7.22 16.49
CA GLU A 86 -10.13 -7.36 17.85
C GLU A 86 -10.35 -6.01 18.54
N GLY A 87 -9.40 -5.09 18.38
CA GLY A 87 -9.45 -3.74 18.97
C GLY A 87 -10.22 -2.72 18.15
N ALA A 88 -10.70 -3.09 16.95
CA ALA A 88 -11.31 -2.20 15.96
C ALA A 88 -10.54 -0.86 15.81
N SER A 89 -9.21 -0.92 15.86
CA SER A 89 -8.31 0.24 15.77
C SER A 89 -6.86 -0.22 15.64
N CYS A 90 -5.98 0.65 15.12
CA CYS A 90 -4.55 0.37 15.05
C CYS A 90 -3.92 0.34 16.46
N PRO A 91 -3.31 -0.77 16.91
CA PRO A 91 -2.67 -0.86 18.23
C PRO A 91 -1.44 0.04 18.39
N SER A 92 -0.81 0.44 17.27
CA SER A 92 0.38 1.29 17.24
C SER A 92 0.26 2.31 16.09
N PRO A 93 -0.59 3.34 16.26
CA PRO A 93 -0.84 4.31 15.21
C PRO A 93 0.43 5.09 14.92
N ARG A 94 0.83 5.10 13.65
CA ARG A 94 2.02 5.79 13.17
C ARG A 94 1.69 6.48 11.85
N ASP A 95 2.06 7.74 11.73
CA ASP A 95 1.96 8.48 10.48
C ASP A 95 3.13 8.10 9.56
N LEU A 96 3.02 6.92 8.94
CA LEU A 96 4.04 6.39 8.02
C LEU A 96 3.74 6.82 6.60
N VAL A 97 4.69 7.53 6.00
CA VAL A 97 4.70 7.86 4.57
C VAL A 97 6.00 7.31 3.97
N ALA A 98 5.86 6.45 2.95
CA ALA A 98 7.02 5.98 2.21
C ALA A 98 7.61 7.16 1.41
N PRO A 99 8.88 7.54 1.64
CA PRO A 99 9.46 8.69 0.98
C PRO A 99 9.70 8.40 -0.51
N LYS A 100 9.24 9.30 -1.38
CA LYS A 100 9.55 9.24 -2.82
C LYS A 100 10.75 10.10 -3.12
N VAL A 101 11.81 9.48 -3.64
CA VAL A 101 12.96 10.21 -4.18
C VAL A 101 12.62 10.74 -5.57
N VAL A 102 12.92 12.01 -5.82
CA VAL A 102 12.79 12.64 -7.15
C VAL A 102 14.12 12.90 -7.81
N ASP A 103 15.18 13.07 -7.03
CA ASP A 103 16.53 13.29 -7.54
C ASP A 103 17.59 12.88 -6.51
N ILE A 104 18.79 12.56 -6.99
CA ILE A 104 20.01 12.41 -6.19
C ILE A 104 21.04 13.35 -6.82
N ARG A 105 21.30 14.46 -6.13
CA ARG A 105 22.20 15.51 -6.61
C ARG A 105 23.63 15.01 -6.72
N ALA A 106 24.45 15.73 -7.49
CA ALA A 106 25.86 15.39 -7.71
C ALA A 106 26.71 15.36 -6.42
N ASP A 107 26.27 16.07 -5.37
CA ASP A 107 26.89 16.07 -4.04
C ASP A 107 26.39 14.93 -3.13
N GLY A 108 25.53 14.05 -3.64
CA GLY A 108 24.94 12.92 -2.93
C GLY A 108 23.68 13.25 -2.13
N GLN A 109 23.19 14.50 -2.16
CA GLN A 109 21.94 14.86 -1.48
C GLN A 109 20.72 14.25 -2.19
N VAL A 110 19.88 13.56 -1.43
CA VAL A 110 18.60 13.01 -1.89
C VAL A 110 17.52 14.08 -1.80
N VAL A 111 16.81 14.31 -2.91
CA VAL A 111 15.65 15.20 -2.97
C VAL A 111 14.39 14.35 -2.92
N TYR A 112 13.49 14.65 -1.99
CA TYR A 112 12.22 13.95 -1.82
C TYR A 112 11.03 14.75 -2.37
N ASP A 113 9.98 14.05 -2.78
CA ASP A 113 8.70 14.66 -3.15
C ASP A 113 7.88 15.00 -1.89
N GLU A 114 7.93 16.25 -1.45
CA GLU A 114 7.17 16.73 -0.28
C GLU A 114 5.64 16.65 -0.49
N ARG A 115 5.18 16.56 -1.74
CA ARG A 115 3.75 16.50 -2.08
C ARG A 115 3.22 15.07 -2.14
N GLN A 116 4.07 14.05 -2.02
CA GLN A 116 3.68 12.64 -2.17
C GLN A 116 2.52 12.26 -1.24
N ARG A 117 2.50 12.81 -0.03
CA ARG A 117 1.43 12.58 0.95
C ARG A 117 0.05 12.94 0.40
N ALA A 118 -0.05 14.07 -0.28
CA ALA A 118 -1.31 14.59 -0.81
C ALA A 118 -1.70 13.92 -2.14
N LYS A 119 -0.77 13.22 -2.78
CA LYS A 119 -0.99 12.59 -4.08
C LYS A 119 -2.04 11.50 -4.01
N GLN A 120 -2.96 11.53 -4.97
CA GLN A 120 -4.07 10.60 -5.12
C GLN A 120 -3.79 9.59 -6.23
N PRO A 121 -4.51 8.44 -6.26
CA PRO A 121 -4.28 7.41 -7.27
C PRO A 121 -4.53 7.86 -8.71
N ASP A 122 -5.36 8.88 -8.93
CA ASP A 122 -5.59 9.51 -10.25
C ASP A 122 -4.53 10.57 -10.60
N TRP A 123 -3.43 10.61 -9.84
CA TRP A 123 -2.31 11.56 -9.97
C TRP A 123 -2.68 13.02 -9.69
N SER A 124 -3.88 13.30 -9.18
CA SER A 124 -4.21 14.59 -8.57
C SER A 124 -3.57 14.72 -7.18
N TYR A 125 -3.67 15.91 -6.58
CA TYR A 125 -3.22 16.19 -5.22
C TYR A 125 -4.40 16.74 -4.42
N ALA A 126 -4.66 16.20 -3.25
CA ALA A 126 -5.64 16.77 -2.33
C ALA A 126 -5.20 18.16 -1.88
N GLU A 127 -6.16 19.08 -1.73
CA GLU A 127 -5.89 20.39 -1.14
C GLU A 127 -5.57 20.25 0.37
N PRO A 128 -4.75 21.16 0.93
CA PRO A 128 -4.36 21.14 2.35
C PRO A 128 -5.52 21.31 3.33
#